data_AF-A0A5N6H1L2-F1
#
_entry.id   AF-A0A5N6H1L2-F1
#
_cell.length_a   1.000
_cell.length_b   1.000
_cell.length_c   1.000
_cell.angle_alpha   90.00
_cell.angle_beta   90.00
_cell.angle_gamma   90.00
#
_symmetry.space_group_name_H-M   'P 1'
#
loop_
_entity.id
_entity.type
_entity.pdbx_description
1 polymer ?
#
loop_
_entity_poly.entity_id
_entity_poly.type
_entity_poly.pdbx_seq_one_letter_code
_entity_poly.pdbx_strand_id
1 'polypeptide(L)'
;MLVKQAENWKFFPPDYHIDVQTTVDDISASFTWNMLSFDMARPQARKWRVQGSSQHQDRIYILIRVSNIYEDPMVRMFVDPWNMIEEEELLIKTPSNLVANIHSDARPGIELIDFQNKKSPQPDSFVSQISLYTALAISGQRSTVKSNVYVWKPLKEPARQIRLLHLLPGTGIEDLRGDLMIAAITDRVKYDAISYTWGSALQPFTLHTTERNIPITTSLYVALMRMRKHKEAIWLWVDAICINQKDDIEKAAQISMMPDIFRSATRVYAWIGEEEDGSCEVIETIKQIAKQRLEPTMPSANRYQDIPPLGRTFWNNLGRLLERKWFRRIWIVQEIVLARDIMVLCGKESVPWGQFCDIVRLCFDYAKQYPNIAGFPGVTQAYIAIASEFADLFSPAVACCTVMGKVGIVPAKTRVGDRIAVFRSGRVPFILREKETLRDHYEVIGECYIDGMMHGEYIKQSAQYQDIKLV
;
A
#
# COMPACT_ATOMS: atom_id res chain seq x y z
N MET A 1 -9.65 -33.37 1.97
CA MET A 1 -8.85 -32.80 0.85
C MET A 1 -7.95 -31.67 1.31
N LEU A 2 -8.48 -30.62 1.95
CA LEU A 2 -7.72 -29.46 2.45
C LEU A 2 -6.52 -29.78 3.37
N VAL A 3 -6.62 -30.78 4.25
CA VAL A 3 -5.50 -31.16 5.14
C VAL A 3 -4.29 -31.72 4.36
N LYS A 4 -4.53 -32.50 3.29
CA LYS A 4 -3.46 -33.00 2.40
C LYS A 4 -2.91 -31.91 1.47
N GLN A 5 -3.71 -30.90 1.11
CA GLN A 5 -3.24 -29.71 0.39
C GLN A 5 -2.42 -28.79 1.28
N ALA A 6 -2.78 -28.66 2.56
CA ALA A 6 -2.07 -27.83 3.54
C ALA A 6 -0.64 -28.31 3.80
N GLU A 7 -0.36 -29.61 3.67
CA GLU A 7 1.00 -30.16 3.75
C GLU A 7 1.91 -29.61 2.62
N ASN A 8 1.35 -29.27 1.45
CA ASN A 8 2.08 -28.70 0.33
C ASN A 8 2.29 -27.17 0.44
N TRP A 9 1.52 -26.48 1.30
CA TRP A 9 1.63 -25.02 1.49
C TRP A 9 2.85 -24.59 2.30
N LYS A 10 3.66 -25.54 2.78
CA LYS A 10 4.91 -25.25 3.50
C LYS A 10 5.90 -24.42 2.67
N PHE A 11 5.82 -24.50 1.35
CA PHE A 11 6.71 -23.79 0.41
C PHE A 11 6.00 -22.69 -0.41
N PHE A 12 4.68 -22.77 -0.53
CA PHE A 12 3.84 -21.80 -1.24
C PHE A 12 2.57 -21.55 -0.43
N PRO A 13 2.57 -20.56 0.49
CA PRO A 13 1.39 -20.27 1.27
C PRO A 13 0.27 -19.73 0.35
N PRO A 14 -0.99 -20.09 0.63
CA PRO A 14 -2.13 -19.58 -0.12
C PRO A 14 -2.35 -18.09 0.14
N ASP A 15 -2.89 -17.36 -0.84
CA ASP A 15 -3.37 -16.00 -0.59
C ASP A 15 -4.71 -16.10 0.15
N TYR A 16 -4.78 -15.53 1.35
CA TYR A 16 -6.03 -15.48 2.11
C TYR A 16 -6.78 -14.20 1.81
N HIS A 17 -8.06 -14.33 1.45
CA HIS A 17 -8.99 -13.23 1.44
C HIS A 17 -9.97 -13.41 2.60
N ILE A 18 -9.92 -12.49 3.56
CA ILE A 18 -10.74 -12.56 4.77
C ILE A 18 -11.78 -11.45 4.69
N ASP A 19 -13.04 -11.82 4.76
CA ASP A 19 -14.16 -10.88 4.90
C ASP A 19 -14.83 -11.08 6.26
N VAL A 20 -15.16 -9.99 6.94
CA VAL A 20 -15.73 -10.03 8.30
C VAL A 20 -17.12 -9.41 8.27
N GLN A 21 -18.11 -10.20 8.66
CA GLN A 21 -19.53 -9.82 8.66
C GLN A 21 -20.10 -9.90 10.07
N THR A 22 -20.77 -8.83 10.49
CA THR A 22 -21.32 -8.69 11.84
C THR A 22 -22.85 -8.65 11.82
N THR A 23 -23.52 -9.39 12.72
CA THR A 23 -24.97 -9.29 12.90
C THR A 23 -25.33 -8.98 14.35
N VAL A 24 -26.40 -8.21 14.52
CA VAL A 24 -26.99 -7.95 15.83
C VAL A 24 -27.69 -9.20 16.36
N ASP A 25 -28.35 -9.94 15.47
CA ASP A 25 -29.13 -11.12 15.82
C ASP A 25 -28.32 -12.44 15.68
N ASP A 26 -29.00 -13.57 15.94
CA ASP A 26 -28.47 -14.94 15.98
C ASP A 26 -27.88 -15.46 14.65
N ILE A 27 -27.48 -16.75 14.61
CA ILE A 27 -26.83 -17.42 13.46
C ILE A 27 -27.50 -17.32 12.10
N SER A 28 -28.81 -17.16 12.08
CA SER A 28 -29.64 -17.11 10.88
C SER A 28 -29.88 -15.70 10.37
N ALA A 29 -29.34 -14.69 11.08
CA ALA A 29 -29.50 -13.30 10.73
C ALA A 29 -28.82 -12.98 9.39
N SER A 30 -29.54 -12.28 8.53
CA SER A 30 -28.99 -11.83 7.26
C SER A 30 -27.95 -10.74 7.44
N PHE A 31 -26.94 -10.72 6.58
CA PHE A 31 -25.89 -9.71 6.55
C PHE A 31 -25.68 -9.18 5.14
N THR A 32 -24.97 -8.06 5.00
CA THR A 32 -24.67 -7.45 3.69
C THR A 32 -23.28 -7.83 3.22
N TRP A 33 -23.17 -8.43 2.03
CA TRP A 33 -21.89 -8.82 1.44
C TRP A 33 -21.46 -7.82 0.37
N ASN A 34 -20.22 -7.32 0.38
CA ASN A 34 -19.76 -6.29 -0.56
C ASN A 34 -19.70 -6.81 -2.02
N MET A 35 -20.22 -6.01 -2.98
CA MET A 35 -20.20 -6.29 -4.42
C MET A 35 -18.80 -6.43 -5.01
N LEU A 36 -17.82 -5.64 -4.55
CA LEU A 36 -16.44 -5.77 -5.00
C LEU A 36 -15.83 -7.12 -4.58
N SER A 37 -16.14 -7.60 -3.38
CA SER A 37 -15.72 -8.92 -2.89
C SER A 37 -16.43 -10.07 -3.62
N PHE A 38 -17.70 -9.85 -4.00
CA PHE A 38 -18.52 -10.79 -4.75
C PHE A 38 -18.07 -10.93 -6.23
N ASP A 39 -17.81 -9.81 -6.92
CA ASP A 39 -17.40 -9.80 -8.34
C ASP A 39 -15.95 -10.24 -8.56
N MET A 40 -15.03 -9.95 -7.62
CA MET A 40 -13.66 -10.47 -7.69
C MET A 40 -13.62 -12.01 -7.65
N ALA A 41 -14.61 -12.65 -7.03
CA ALA A 41 -14.59 -14.07 -6.78
C ALA A 41 -15.46 -14.90 -7.74
N ARG A 42 -16.50 -14.32 -8.34
CA ARG A 42 -17.47 -15.07 -9.18
C ARG A 42 -16.90 -15.64 -10.50
N PRO A 43 -16.08 -14.92 -11.29
CA PRO A 43 -15.46 -15.45 -12.52
C PRO A 43 -14.07 -16.07 -12.26
N GLN A 44 -13.38 -15.65 -11.21
CA GLN A 44 -12.03 -16.11 -10.84
C GLN A 44 -12.03 -17.38 -9.97
N ALA A 45 -13.13 -17.80 -9.34
CA ALA A 45 -13.16 -19.14 -8.73
C ALA A 45 -13.28 -20.25 -9.81
N ARG A 46 -14.06 -20.00 -10.88
CA ARG A 46 -14.31 -20.98 -11.96
C ARG A 46 -13.20 -21.10 -13.00
N LYS A 47 -12.57 -19.99 -13.43
CA LYS A 47 -11.48 -20.04 -14.43
C LYS A 47 -10.22 -20.78 -13.94
N TRP A 48 -9.99 -20.84 -12.63
CA TRP A 48 -8.72 -21.29 -12.05
C TRP A 48 -8.75 -22.75 -11.58
N ARG A 49 -9.95 -23.36 -11.46
CA ARG A 49 -10.10 -24.83 -11.37
C ARG A 49 -9.96 -25.53 -12.72
N VAL A 50 -10.10 -24.82 -13.84
CA VAL A 50 -10.20 -25.43 -15.19
C VAL A 50 -8.93 -25.25 -16.05
N GLN A 51 -8.07 -24.27 -15.77
CA GLN A 51 -6.80 -24.11 -16.49
C GLN A 51 -5.65 -24.67 -15.69
N GLY A 52 -5.05 -25.76 -16.19
CA GLY A 52 -3.80 -26.36 -15.69
C GLY A 52 -2.59 -25.45 -15.88
N SER A 53 -2.56 -24.31 -15.20
CA SER A 53 -1.34 -23.53 -15.00
C SER A 53 -0.54 -24.16 -13.86
N SER A 54 0.69 -24.57 -14.15
CA SER A 54 1.60 -25.30 -13.28
C SER A 54 2.19 -24.52 -12.09
N GLN A 55 1.55 -23.42 -11.65
CA GLN A 55 1.90 -22.72 -10.41
C GLN A 55 0.63 -22.41 -9.62
N HIS A 56 0.26 -23.38 -8.78
CA HIS A 56 -0.82 -23.27 -7.81
C HIS A 56 -0.42 -22.29 -6.70
N GLN A 57 -0.97 -21.09 -6.71
CA GLN A 57 -1.13 -20.30 -5.50
C GLN A 57 -2.61 -20.40 -5.14
N ASP A 58 -2.93 -21.29 -4.20
CA ASP A 58 -4.31 -21.49 -3.77
C ASP A 58 -4.81 -20.18 -3.16
N ARG A 59 -5.92 -19.63 -3.66
CA ARG A 59 -6.56 -18.46 -3.02
C ARG A 59 -7.69 -18.94 -2.14
N ILE A 60 -7.56 -18.73 -0.84
CA ILE A 60 -8.52 -19.20 0.16
C ILE A 60 -9.36 -18.02 0.62
N TYR A 61 -10.66 -18.09 0.33
CA TYR A 61 -11.63 -17.14 0.86
C TYR A 61 -12.11 -17.63 2.23
N ILE A 62 -12.07 -16.74 3.22
CA ILE A 62 -12.56 -17.00 4.57
C ILE A 62 -13.61 -15.95 4.88
N LEU A 63 -14.86 -16.38 5.05
CA LEU A 63 -15.92 -15.55 5.60
C LEU A 63 -15.93 -15.73 7.11
N ILE A 64 -15.58 -14.68 7.85
CA ILE A 64 -15.69 -14.63 9.30
C ILE A 64 -17.00 -13.96 9.66
N ARG A 65 -17.77 -14.62 10.52
CA ARG A 65 -19.10 -14.19 10.88
C ARG A 65 -19.17 -14.03 12.40
N VAL A 66 -19.45 -12.81 12.85
CA VAL A 66 -19.51 -12.44 14.27
C VAL A 66 -20.92 -11.99 14.62
N SER A 67 -21.57 -12.61 15.60
CA SER A 67 -23.00 -12.40 15.80
C SER A 67 -23.43 -12.40 17.22
N ASN A 68 -24.62 -11.86 17.44
CA ASN A 68 -25.05 -11.42 18.76
C ASN A 68 -24.02 -10.46 19.37
N ILE A 69 -23.58 -9.47 18.57
CA ILE A 69 -22.41 -8.63 18.88
C ILE A 69 -22.54 -7.77 20.14
N TYR A 70 -23.76 -7.58 20.66
CA TYR A 70 -24.02 -6.74 21.84
C TYR A 70 -24.24 -7.52 23.13
N GLU A 71 -24.63 -8.80 23.07
CA GLU A 71 -24.90 -9.61 24.27
C GLU A 71 -23.85 -10.71 24.45
N ASP A 72 -23.84 -11.71 23.57
CA ASP A 72 -22.95 -12.87 23.63
C ASP A 72 -22.33 -13.18 22.26
N PRO A 73 -21.22 -12.50 21.90
CA PRO A 73 -20.68 -12.55 20.55
C PRO A 73 -20.13 -13.93 20.18
N MET A 74 -20.72 -14.57 19.19
CA MET A 74 -20.24 -15.85 18.64
C MET A 74 -19.53 -15.65 17.30
N VAL A 75 -18.35 -16.27 17.16
CA VAL A 75 -17.50 -16.18 15.96
C VAL A 75 -17.44 -17.52 15.23
N ARG A 76 -17.80 -17.52 13.95
CA ARG A 76 -17.67 -18.68 13.05
C ARG A 76 -16.88 -18.32 11.79
N MET A 77 -16.04 -19.24 11.33
CA MET A 77 -15.22 -19.09 10.14
C MET A 77 -15.65 -20.10 9.08
N PHE A 78 -16.01 -19.62 7.90
CA PHE A 78 -16.39 -20.43 6.75
C PHE A 78 -15.29 -20.35 5.71
N VAL A 79 -14.64 -21.49 5.46
CA VAL A 79 -13.56 -21.60 4.47
C VAL A 79 -14.16 -21.98 3.13
N ASP A 80 -13.81 -21.23 2.09
CA ASP A 80 -14.35 -21.35 0.74
C ASP A 80 -15.88 -21.24 0.69
N PRO A 81 -16.45 -20.05 1.03
CA PRO A 81 -17.89 -19.84 1.07
C PRO A 81 -18.57 -19.98 -0.30
N TRP A 82 -17.81 -20.16 -1.39
CA TRP A 82 -18.35 -20.47 -2.71
C TRP A 82 -18.95 -21.86 -2.80
N ASN A 83 -18.38 -22.84 -2.09
CA ASN A 83 -19.01 -24.16 -2.02
C ASN A 83 -20.35 -24.07 -1.29
N MET A 84 -20.49 -23.21 -0.29
CA MET A 84 -21.79 -22.97 0.38
C MET A 84 -22.80 -22.30 -0.56
N ILE A 85 -22.37 -21.45 -1.49
CA ILE A 85 -23.26 -20.87 -2.50
C ILE A 85 -23.66 -21.93 -3.54
N GLU A 86 -22.73 -22.77 -3.98
CA GLU A 86 -23.00 -23.88 -4.93
C GLU A 86 -23.93 -24.95 -4.33
N GLU A 87 -23.81 -25.20 -3.02
CA GLU A 87 -24.67 -26.12 -2.26
C GLU A 87 -25.95 -25.44 -1.73
N GLU A 88 -26.20 -24.17 -2.07
CA GLU A 88 -27.35 -23.35 -1.65
C GLU A 88 -27.47 -23.12 -0.11
N GLU A 89 -26.42 -23.40 0.65
CA GLU A 89 -26.34 -23.14 2.10
C GLU A 89 -26.20 -21.63 2.43
N LEU A 90 -25.65 -20.85 1.49
CA LEU A 90 -25.49 -19.40 1.57
C LEU A 90 -26.27 -18.71 0.45
N LEU A 91 -27.42 -18.13 0.80
CA LEU A 91 -28.32 -17.48 -0.16
C LEU A 91 -28.02 -16.01 -0.32
N ILE A 92 -27.97 -15.53 -1.56
CA ILE A 92 -27.77 -14.11 -1.90
C ILE A 92 -29.00 -13.59 -2.65
N LYS A 93 -29.76 -12.71 -2.00
CA LYS A 93 -31.00 -12.16 -2.57
C LYS A 93 -30.69 -10.91 -3.40
N THR A 94 -30.62 -11.08 -4.73
CA THR A 94 -30.53 -10.04 -5.79
C THR A 94 -29.27 -9.17 -5.88
N PRO A 95 -28.88 -8.72 -7.09
CA PRO A 95 -27.64 -7.98 -7.32
C PRO A 95 -27.64 -6.54 -6.81
N SER A 96 -28.79 -5.89 -6.62
CA SER A 96 -28.83 -4.49 -6.20
C SER A 96 -28.52 -4.27 -4.71
N ASN A 97 -28.77 -5.28 -3.87
CA ASN A 97 -28.44 -5.30 -2.44
C ASN A 97 -28.02 -6.74 -2.10
N LEU A 98 -26.73 -7.03 -2.03
CA LEU A 98 -26.20 -8.36 -1.69
C LEU A 98 -26.48 -8.69 -0.22
N VAL A 99 -27.74 -8.96 0.10
CA VAL A 99 -28.16 -9.46 1.40
C VAL A 99 -27.98 -10.97 1.36
N ALA A 100 -27.08 -11.45 2.20
CA ALA A 100 -26.71 -12.85 2.34
C ALA A 100 -27.32 -13.45 3.61
N ASN A 101 -27.75 -14.71 3.55
CA ASN A 101 -28.20 -15.46 4.72
C ASN A 101 -27.62 -16.89 4.68
N ILE A 102 -27.15 -17.36 5.84
CA ILE A 102 -26.71 -18.74 6.05
C ILE A 102 -27.85 -19.50 6.71
N HIS A 103 -28.30 -20.59 6.09
CA HIS A 103 -29.35 -21.43 6.66
C HIS A 103 -28.97 -21.95 8.05
N SER A 104 -29.97 -22.12 8.92
CA SER A 104 -29.79 -22.74 10.25
C SER A 104 -29.16 -24.13 10.17
N ASP A 105 -29.39 -24.82 9.05
CA ASP A 105 -29.00 -26.21 8.82
C ASP A 105 -27.72 -26.32 7.97
N ALA A 106 -27.10 -25.18 7.61
CA ALA A 106 -25.84 -25.15 6.87
C ALA A 106 -24.72 -25.81 7.67
N ARG A 107 -23.66 -26.26 6.98
CA ARG A 107 -22.51 -26.87 7.66
C ARG A 107 -21.95 -25.93 8.72
N PRO A 108 -21.69 -26.42 9.95
CA PRO A 108 -21.12 -25.58 11.00
C PRO A 108 -19.74 -25.09 10.56
N GLY A 109 -19.58 -23.77 10.48
CA GLY A 109 -18.27 -23.14 10.31
C GLY A 109 -17.35 -23.46 11.48
N ILE A 110 -16.06 -23.20 11.33
CA ILE A 110 -15.08 -23.45 12.38
C ILE A 110 -15.29 -22.43 13.51
N GLU A 111 -15.43 -22.90 14.74
CA GLU A 111 -15.63 -22.04 15.90
C GLU A 111 -14.28 -21.66 16.51
N LEU A 112 -14.20 -20.46 17.10
CA LEU A 112 -12.93 -19.98 17.67
C LEU A 112 -12.38 -20.91 18.78
N ILE A 113 -13.29 -21.62 19.48
CA ILE A 113 -12.95 -22.60 20.51
C ILE A 113 -12.17 -23.80 19.96
N ASP A 114 -12.31 -24.13 18.66
CA ASP A 114 -11.65 -25.26 18.01
C ASP A 114 -10.13 -25.09 17.90
N PHE A 115 -9.63 -23.88 18.12
CA PHE A 115 -8.21 -23.52 18.04
C PHE A 115 -7.50 -23.45 19.40
N GLN A 116 -8.23 -23.48 20.51
CA GLN A 116 -7.68 -23.20 21.85
C GLN A 116 -6.63 -24.24 22.33
N ASN A 117 -6.58 -25.43 21.71
CA ASN A 117 -5.66 -26.51 22.09
C ASN A 117 -4.63 -26.90 21.01
N LYS A 118 -4.49 -26.14 19.93
CA LYS A 118 -3.54 -26.46 18.85
C LYS A 118 -2.25 -25.65 19.02
N LYS A 119 -1.11 -26.35 19.18
CA LYS A 119 0.23 -25.73 19.18
C LYS A 119 0.46 -25.01 17.85
N SER A 120 0.76 -23.72 17.89
CA SER A 120 1.11 -22.95 16.70
C SER A 120 2.37 -23.52 16.03
N PRO A 121 2.41 -23.66 14.70
CA PRO A 121 3.65 -23.97 14.00
C PRO A 121 4.66 -22.84 14.22
N GLN A 122 5.93 -23.20 14.46
CA GLN A 122 6.97 -22.19 14.64
C GLN A 122 7.30 -21.49 13.32
N PRO A 123 7.38 -20.16 13.30
CA PRO A 123 7.69 -19.39 12.10
C PRO A 123 9.19 -19.38 11.79
N ASP A 124 9.56 -19.90 10.62
CA ASP A 124 10.95 -19.89 10.10
C ASP A 124 11.32 -18.58 9.35
N SER A 125 10.50 -17.51 9.42
CA SER A 125 10.81 -16.23 8.73
C SER A 125 10.36 -14.97 9.48
N PHE A 126 11.09 -13.87 9.27
CA PHE A 126 10.82 -12.54 9.85
C PHE A 126 9.41 -12.00 9.53
N VAL A 127 8.91 -12.24 8.31
CA VAL A 127 7.54 -11.87 7.89
C VAL A 127 6.48 -12.66 8.66
N SER A 128 6.72 -13.95 8.90
CA SER A 128 5.83 -14.80 9.70
C SER A 128 5.79 -14.34 11.16
N GLN A 129 6.93 -13.89 11.70
CA GLN A 129 7.02 -13.30 13.04
C GLN A 129 6.27 -11.96 13.12
N ILE A 130 6.39 -11.06 12.14
CA ILE A 130 5.63 -9.79 12.11
C ILE A 130 4.13 -10.06 12.04
N SER A 131 3.67 -11.02 11.24
CA SER A 131 2.24 -11.40 11.17
C SER A 131 1.73 -11.92 12.52
N LEU A 132 2.52 -12.74 13.22
CA LEU A 132 2.23 -13.20 14.58
C LEU A 132 2.21 -12.04 15.59
N TYR A 133 3.21 -11.15 15.56
CA TYR A 133 3.25 -9.96 16.41
C TYR A 133 2.09 -9.00 16.12
N THR A 134 1.70 -8.83 14.85
CA THR A 134 0.55 -8.03 14.44
C THR A 134 -0.74 -8.63 14.99
N ALA A 135 -0.93 -9.94 14.85
CA ALA A 135 -2.10 -10.64 15.39
C ALA A 135 -2.17 -10.55 16.93
N LEU A 136 -1.04 -10.70 17.62
CA LEU A 136 -0.92 -10.56 19.08
C LEU A 136 -1.15 -9.12 19.55
N ALA A 137 -0.64 -8.12 18.83
CA ALA A 137 -0.85 -6.72 19.13
C ALA A 137 -2.31 -6.30 18.92
N ILE A 138 -2.97 -6.83 17.88
CA ILE A 138 -4.40 -6.61 17.63
C ILE A 138 -5.26 -7.29 18.70
N SER A 139 -4.94 -8.53 19.10
CA SER A 139 -5.70 -9.25 20.13
C SER A 139 -5.52 -8.68 21.54
N GLY A 140 -4.36 -8.05 21.81
CA GLY A 140 -4.05 -7.35 23.05
C GLY A 140 -4.76 -6.00 23.24
N GLN A 141 -5.47 -5.48 22.22
CA GLN A 141 -6.28 -4.26 22.34
C GLN A 141 -7.63 -4.51 23.07
N ARG A 142 -7.57 -5.13 24.24
CA ARG A 142 -8.58 -5.01 25.31
C ARG A 142 -7.89 -4.55 26.58
N SER A 143 -7.41 -3.32 26.60
CA SER A 143 -7.09 -2.62 27.85
C SER A 143 -7.08 -1.11 27.66
N THR A 144 -8.01 -0.50 28.39
CA THR A 144 -8.20 0.94 28.61
C THR A 144 -7.03 1.52 29.41
N VAL A 145 -5.94 1.93 28.76
CA VAL A 145 -4.93 2.82 29.39
C VAL A 145 -4.66 4.01 28.48
N LYS A 146 -5.50 5.06 28.62
CA LYS A 146 -5.15 6.42 28.20
C LYS A 146 -4.14 6.98 29.20
N SER A 147 -2.82 6.88 28.97
CA SER A 147 -1.87 7.74 29.70
C SER A 147 -0.45 7.90 29.12
N ASN A 148 0.01 7.13 28.12
CA ASN A 148 1.41 7.24 27.64
C ASN A 148 1.60 7.61 26.17
N VAL A 149 0.65 8.34 25.56
CA VAL A 149 0.76 8.80 24.16
C VAL A 149 1.51 10.13 24.07
N TYR A 150 2.43 10.23 23.12
CA TYR A 150 3.22 11.43 22.83
C TYR A 150 2.37 12.64 22.48
N VAL A 151 2.80 13.81 22.95
CA VAL A 151 2.17 15.10 22.68
C VAL A 151 3.17 15.95 21.94
N TRP A 152 2.84 16.30 20.69
CA TRP A 152 3.71 17.10 19.85
C TRP A 152 3.91 18.49 20.43
N LYS A 153 5.18 18.88 20.62
CA LYS A 153 5.54 20.26 20.97
C LYS A 153 5.22 21.16 19.76
N PRO A 154 4.41 22.22 19.91
CA PRO A 154 4.05 23.10 18.80
C PRO A 154 5.28 23.70 18.10
N LEU A 155 5.23 23.80 16.77
CA LEU A 155 6.21 24.56 16.01
C LEU A 155 5.89 26.06 16.17
N LYS A 156 6.89 26.87 16.52
CA LYS A 156 6.71 28.32 16.69
C LYS A 156 6.51 29.02 15.35
N GLU A 157 7.25 28.56 14.34
CA GLU A 157 7.12 29.01 12.95
C GLU A 157 6.90 27.79 12.04
N PRO A 158 5.65 27.27 11.94
CA PRO A 158 5.34 26.05 11.18
C PRO A 158 5.69 26.11 9.68
N ALA A 159 5.92 27.30 9.12
CA ALA A 159 6.32 27.51 7.74
C ALA A 159 7.86 27.59 7.54
N ARG A 160 8.65 27.45 8.62
CA ARG A 160 10.12 27.50 8.59
C ARG A 160 10.79 26.44 9.43
N GLN A 161 10.07 25.82 10.35
CA GLN A 161 10.58 24.79 11.24
C GLN A 161 10.05 23.43 10.84
N ILE A 162 10.82 22.39 11.12
CA ILE A 162 10.46 21.00 10.93
C ILE A 162 10.82 20.20 12.18
N ARG A 163 10.16 19.06 12.39
CA ARG A 163 10.64 18.05 13.33
C ARG A 163 11.45 16.99 12.60
N LEU A 164 12.48 16.49 13.26
CA LEU A 164 13.30 15.38 12.78
C LEU A 164 13.28 14.28 13.84
N LEU A 165 13.12 13.04 13.38
CA LEU A 165 13.22 11.83 14.18
C LEU A 165 14.68 11.39 14.27
N HIS A 166 15.22 11.34 15.48
CA HIS A 166 16.46 10.66 15.77
C HIS A 166 16.18 9.19 16.02
N LEU A 167 16.20 8.37 14.97
CA LEU A 167 15.97 6.94 15.08
C LEU A 167 17.23 6.27 15.65
N LEU A 168 17.10 5.67 16.83
CA LEU A 168 18.21 5.03 17.54
C LEU A 168 18.56 3.67 16.89
N PRO A 169 19.83 3.24 17.02
CA PRO A 169 20.25 1.94 16.50
C PRO A 169 19.56 0.79 17.25
N GLY A 170 19.49 -0.34 16.58
CA GLY A 170 18.95 -1.58 17.16
C GLY A 170 19.14 -2.77 16.24
N THR A 171 18.83 -3.96 16.74
CA THR A 171 19.04 -5.21 15.99
C THR A 171 17.77 -6.05 15.93
N GLY A 172 17.63 -6.82 14.84
CA GLY A 172 16.55 -7.80 14.67
C GLY A 172 15.17 -7.19 14.93
N ILE A 173 14.44 -7.79 15.86
CA ILE A 173 13.07 -7.44 16.27
C ILE A 173 13.00 -6.51 17.49
N GLU A 174 14.12 -5.95 17.94
CA GLU A 174 14.10 -4.99 19.06
C GLU A 174 13.15 -3.83 18.75
N ASP A 175 12.46 -3.33 19.76
CA ASP A 175 11.51 -2.23 19.58
C ASP A 175 12.18 -0.99 18.98
N LEU A 176 11.42 -0.26 18.16
CA LEU A 176 11.87 1.02 17.61
C LEU A 176 11.96 2.05 18.73
N ARG A 177 13.09 2.74 18.80
CA ARG A 177 13.34 3.83 19.75
C ARG A 177 13.84 5.07 19.02
N GLY A 178 13.41 6.23 19.47
CA GLY A 178 13.87 7.49 18.90
C GLY A 178 13.22 8.70 19.52
N ASP A 179 13.80 9.87 19.30
CA ASP A 179 13.33 11.14 19.86
C ASP A 179 13.14 12.20 18.78
N LEU A 180 12.28 13.18 19.05
CA LEU A 180 12.01 14.28 18.13
C LEU A 180 12.79 15.55 18.49
N MET A 181 13.39 16.16 17.48
CA MET A 181 14.05 17.46 17.59
C MET A 181 13.38 18.45 16.63
N ILE A 182 13.15 19.68 17.07
CA ILE A 182 12.72 20.79 16.21
C ILE A 182 13.98 21.47 15.64
N ALA A 183 14.00 21.71 14.33
CA ALA A 183 15.05 22.45 13.63
C ALA A 183 14.43 23.45 12.66
N ALA A 184 15.11 24.56 12.36
CA ALA A 184 14.72 25.39 11.22
C ALA A 184 15.27 24.78 9.93
N ILE A 185 14.49 24.86 8.85
CA ILE A 185 14.91 24.37 7.53
C ILE A 185 16.19 25.06 7.04
N THR A 186 16.40 26.31 7.48
CA THR A 186 17.57 27.14 7.16
C THR A 186 18.84 26.71 7.88
N ASP A 187 18.74 25.94 8.96
CA ASP A 187 19.89 25.51 9.76
C ASP A 187 20.76 24.48 9.03
N ARG A 188 20.28 23.97 7.87
CA ARG A 188 20.97 22.96 7.04
C ARG A 188 21.38 21.71 7.84
N VAL A 189 20.57 21.32 8.81
CA VAL A 189 20.72 20.05 9.52
C VAL A 189 20.69 18.91 8.51
N LYS A 190 21.64 17.98 8.62
CA LYS A 190 21.66 16.80 7.75
C LYS A 190 20.66 15.77 8.27
N TYR A 191 19.69 15.44 7.43
CA TYR A 191 18.73 14.35 7.65
C TYR A 191 18.45 13.64 6.33
N ASP A 192 17.93 12.42 6.43
CA ASP A 192 17.32 11.71 5.30
C ASP A 192 15.79 11.79 5.41
N ALA A 193 15.06 11.64 4.31
CA ALA A 193 13.61 11.62 4.32
C ALA A 193 13.08 10.28 3.81
N ILE A 194 11.91 9.86 4.28
CA ILE A 194 11.23 8.67 3.76
C ILE A 194 10.01 9.05 2.93
N SER A 195 9.88 8.39 1.78
CA SER A 195 8.68 8.34 0.95
C SER A 195 8.09 6.94 1.07
N TYR A 196 6.91 6.79 1.68
CA TYR A 196 6.29 5.48 1.90
C TYR A 196 4.76 5.51 1.82
N THR A 197 4.14 4.36 1.59
CA THR A 197 2.68 4.21 1.66
C THR A 197 2.22 4.05 3.11
N TRP A 198 1.29 4.90 3.57
CA TRP A 198 0.79 4.86 4.95
C TRP A 198 0.09 3.57 5.35
N GLY A 199 -0.39 2.80 4.37
CA GLY A 199 -1.06 1.52 4.61
C GLY A 199 -2.40 1.67 5.33
N SER A 200 -2.75 0.68 6.15
CA SER A 200 -3.94 0.73 6.99
C SER A 200 -3.85 1.85 8.03
N ALA A 201 -5.00 2.39 8.42
CA ALA A 201 -5.11 3.38 9.49
C ALA A 201 -4.77 2.83 10.88
N LEU A 202 -4.76 1.51 11.01
CA LEU A 202 -4.45 0.83 12.27
C LEU A 202 -2.99 1.12 12.65
N GLN A 203 -2.79 1.44 13.92
CA GLN A 203 -1.47 1.72 14.51
C GLN A 203 -1.13 0.67 15.57
N PRO A 204 -0.88 -0.59 15.18
CA PRO A 204 -0.64 -1.67 16.14
C PRO A 204 0.75 -1.64 16.76
N PHE A 205 1.69 -0.86 16.19
CA PHE A 205 3.07 -0.78 16.65
C PHE A 205 3.36 0.55 17.35
N THR A 206 4.46 0.60 18.09
CA THR A 206 4.87 1.76 18.87
C THR A 206 6.33 2.11 18.60
N LEU A 207 6.59 3.39 18.39
CA LEU A 207 7.91 3.99 18.51
C LEU A 207 8.05 4.56 19.94
N HIS A 208 9.04 4.07 20.69
CA HIS A 208 9.31 4.53 22.04
C HIS A 208 10.22 5.76 22.03
N THR A 209 9.78 6.83 22.68
CA THR A 209 10.60 8.03 22.90
C THR A 209 10.92 8.17 24.38
N THR A 210 11.89 9.03 24.72
CA THR A 210 12.22 9.36 26.11
C THR A 210 11.05 10.03 26.86
N GLU A 211 10.16 10.70 26.14
CA GLU A 211 9.01 11.39 26.74
C GLU A 211 7.82 10.44 26.87
N ARG A 212 7.33 9.91 25.74
CA ARG A 212 6.11 9.07 25.62
C ARG A 212 6.11 8.26 24.33
N ASN A 213 5.11 7.39 24.15
CA ASN A 213 5.04 6.49 23.00
C ASN A 213 4.29 7.12 21.80
N ILE A 214 4.79 6.88 20.59
CA ILE A 214 4.14 7.28 19.33
C ILE A 214 3.57 6.02 18.66
N PRO A 215 2.24 5.87 18.56
CA PRO A 215 1.63 4.78 17.79
C PRO A 215 1.90 4.96 16.30
N ILE A 216 2.32 3.88 15.62
CA ILE A 216 2.67 3.89 14.20
C ILE A 216 2.02 2.73 13.45
N THR A 217 1.78 2.94 12.15
CA THR A 217 1.18 1.93 11.27
C THR A 217 2.19 0.81 10.99
N THR A 218 1.68 -0.35 10.56
CA THR A 218 2.52 -1.49 10.14
C THR A 218 3.50 -1.10 9.03
N SER A 219 3.04 -0.34 8.02
CA SER A 219 3.91 0.03 6.91
C SER A 219 5.07 0.92 7.35
N LEU A 220 4.82 1.85 8.27
CA LEU A 220 5.86 2.71 8.81
C LEU A 220 6.81 1.94 9.73
N TYR A 221 6.28 1.07 10.60
CA TYR A 221 7.09 0.23 11.48
C TYR A 221 8.10 -0.58 10.68
N VAL A 222 7.63 -1.29 9.65
CA VAL A 222 8.47 -2.13 8.80
C VAL A 222 9.52 -1.29 8.06
N ALA A 223 9.14 -0.14 7.51
CA ALA A 223 10.08 0.74 6.83
C ALA A 223 11.18 1.25 7.78
N LEU A 224 10.81 1.72 8.97
CA LEU A 224 11.78 2.17 9.99
C LEU A 224 12.68 1.04 10.46
N MET A 225 12.16 -0.18 10.62
CA MET A 225 12.97 -1.35 10.97
C MET A 225 14.04 -1.66 9.93
N ARG A 226 13.71 -1.52 8.64
CA ARG A 226 14.66 -1.72 7.53
C ARG A 226 15.68 -0.58 7.41
N MET A 227 15.29 0.65 7.76
CA MET A 227 16.20 1.81 7.73
C MET A 227 17.07 1.92 8.98
N ARG A 228 16.61 1.36 10.11
CA ARG A 228 17.34 1.36 11.38
C ARG A 228 18.70 0.70 11.18
N LYS A 229 19.76 1.43 11.51
CA LYS A 229 21.12 0.91 11.45
C LYS A 229 21.49 0.19 12.74
N HIS A 230 22.41 -0.77 12.66
CA HIS A 230 22.80 -1.58 13.81
C HIS A 230 23.60 -0.82 14.87
N LYS A 231 24.36 0.22 14.49
CA LYS A 231 25.36 0.85 15.37
C LYS A 231 25.26 2.37 15.47
N GLU A 232 24.57 3.02 14.54
CA GLU A 232 24.49 4.47 14.50
C GLU A 232 23.03 4.92 14.43
N ALA A 233 22.74 6.01 15.14
CA ALA A 233 21.44 6.66 15.03
C ALA A 233 21.39 7.48 13.74
N ILE A 234 20.18 7.64 13.19
CA ILE A 234 19.96 8.40 11.96
C ILE A 234 18.88 9.45 12.16
N TRP A 235 19.08 10.62 11.53
CA TRP A 235 18.09 11.67 11.49
C TRP A 235 17.18 11.48 10.29
N LEU A 236 15.89 11.28 10.55
CA LEU A 236 14.86 11.03 9.55
C LEU A 236 13.77 12.08 9.60
N TRP A 237 13.30 12.52 8.43
CA TRP A 237 12.01 13.17 8.31
C TRP A 237 10.97 12.15 7.82
N VAL A 238 9.93 11.95 8.61
CA VAL A 238 8.82 11.01 8.38
C VAL A 238 7.52 11.77 8.59
N ASP A 239 6.73 11.99 7.55
CA ASP A 239 5.51 12.81 7.61
C ASP A 239 4.54 12.44 8.75
N ALA A 240 4.27 11.15 8.98
CA ALA A 240 3.35 10.68 10.01
C ALA A 240 3.85 10.89 11.45
N ILE A 241 5.16 11.12 11.64
CA ILE A 241 5.77 11.33 12.97
C ILE A 241 6.19 12.80 13.14
N CYS A 242 6.81 13.39 12.12
CA CYS A 242 7.39 14.73 12.19
C CYS A 242 6.33 15.83 12.12
N ILE A 243 5.18 15.58 11.50
CA ILE A 243 4.04 16.49 11.42
C ILE A 243 3.02 16.11 12.49
N ASN A 244 2.52 17.09 13.24
CA ASN A 244 1.38 16.88 14.12
C ASN A 244 0.10 16.70 13.28
N GLN A 245 -0.26 15.45 13.01
CA GLN A 245 -1.40 15.10 12.16
C GLN A 245 -2.77 15.53 12.70
N LYS A 246 -2.84 16.01 13.94
CA LYS A 246 -4.07 16.49 14.61
C LYS A 246 -4.18 18.02 14.64
N ASP A 247 -3.16 18.73 14.16
CA ASP A 247 -3.14 20.19 14.07
C ASP A 247 -3.19 20.57 12.58
N ASP A 248 -4.37 20.96 12.11
CA ASP A 248 -4.61 21.23 10.69
C ASP A 248 -3.80 22.45 10.20
N ILE A 249 -3.52 23.42 11.07
CA ILE A 249 -2.73 24.61 10.73
C ILE A 249 -1.28 24.22 10.53
N GLU A 250 -0.71 23.48 11.48
CA GLU A 250 0.66 22.98 11.37
C GLU A 250 0.79 22.06 10.16
N LYS A 251 -0.16 21.14 9.98
CA LYS A 251 -0.17 20.19 8.88
C LYS A 251 -0.20 20.88 7.52
N ALA A 252 -1.09 21.85 7.32
CA ALA A 252 -1.14 22.61 6.06
C ALA A 252 0.19 23.35 5.80
N ALA A 253 0.76 23.98 6.83
CA ALA A 253 2.06 24.64 6.73
C ALA A 253 3.19 23.65 6.37
N GLN A 254 3.27 22.50 7.03
CA GLN A 254 4.28 21.48 6.74
C GLN A 254 4.10 20.85 5.34
N ILE A 255 2.86 20.63 4.90
CA ILE A 255 2.58 20.16 3.53
C ILE A 255 3.09 21.17 2.50
N SER A 256 2.87 22.48 2.73
CA SER A 256 3.40 23.53 1.86
C SER A 256 4.94 23.56 1.82
N MET A 257 5.59 23.12 2.91
CA MET A 257 7.05 23.03 3.01
C MET A 257 7.65 21.75 2.42
N MET A 258 6.84 20.71 2.12
CA MET A 258 7.37 19.42 1.62
C MET A 258 8.38 19.57 0.48
N PRO A 259 8.18 20.43 -0.54
CA PRO A 259 9.18 20.67 -1.58
C PRO A 259 10.57 21.03 -1.04
N ASP A 260 10.64 21.91 -0.05
CA ASP A 260 11.90 22.34 0.56
C ASP A 260 12.47 21.30 1.50
N ILE A 261 11.62 20.53 2.18
CA ILE A 261 12.02 19.42 3.05
C ILE A 261 12.70 18.32 2.25
N PHE A 262 12.09 17.84 1.17
CA PHE A 262 12.67 16.80 0.32
C PHE A 262 13.91 17.30 -0.43
N ARG A 263 13.92 18.57 -0.87
CA ARG A 263 15.09 19.20 -1.52
C ARG A 263 16.28 19.39 -0.58
N SER A 264 16.03 19.58 0.71
CA SER A 264 17.07 19.80 1.73
C SER A 264 17.57 18.50 2.36
N ALA A 265 16.82 17.40 2.22
CA ALA A 265 17.26 16.08 2.66
C ALA A 265 18.56 15.67 1.95
N THR A 266 19.43 14.96 2.69
CA THR A 266 20.68 14.40 2.17
C THR A 266 20.38 13.27 1.19
N ARG A 267 19.46 12.39 1.57
CA ARG A 267 18.91 11.32 0.73
C ARG A 267 17.41 11.16 1.00
N VAL A 268 16.68 10.75 -0.03
CA VAL A 268 15.28 10.33 0.08
C VAL A 268 15.18 8.82 -0.16
N TYR A 269 14.59 8.12 0.80
CA TYR A 269 14.33 6.69 0.71
C TYR A 269 12.92 6.44 0.17
N ALA A 270 12.85 5.91 -1.05
CA ALA A 270 11.62 5.44 -1.67
C ALA A 270 11.30 4.02 -1.18
N TRP A 271 10.51 3.90 -0.11
CA TRP A 271 10.11 2.62 0.46
C TRP A 271 8.94 2.01 -0.32
N ILE A 272 9.23 0.97 -1.12
CA ILE A 272 8.25 0.31 -1.99
C ILE A 272 7.69 -0.98 -1.40
N GLY A 273 7.94 -1.27 -0.11
CA GLY A 273 7.43 -2.44 0.61
C GLY A 273 8.47 -3.54 0.83
N GLU A 274 8.07 -4.61 1.52
CA GLU A 274 8.90 -5.78 1.82
C GLU A 274 9.20 -6.64 0.57
N GLU A 275 10.03 -7.67 0.75
CA GLU A 275 10.26 -8.68 -0.28
C GLU A 275 9.00 -9.52 -0.52
N GLU A 276 8.40 -9.39 -1.71
CA GLU A 276 7.20 -10.14 -2.13
C GLU A 276 7.23 -10.28 -3.66
N ASP A 277 6.55 -11.28 -4.21
CA ASP A 277 6.39 -11.48 -5.66
C ASP A 277 7.70 -11.53 -6.46
N GLY A 278 8.78 -12.04 -5.83
CA GLY A 278 10.10 -12.12 -6.42
C GLY A 278 10.76 -10.75 -6.67
N SER A 279 10.40 -9.75 -5.86
CA SER A 279 10.96 -8.39 -5.94
C SER A 279 12.46 -8.34 -5.66
N CYS A 280 12.97 -9.22 -4.80
CA CYS A 280 14.41 -9.28 -4.47
C CYS A 280 15.23 -9.57 -5.72
N GLU A 281 14.83 -10.60 -6.47
CA GLU A 281 15.46 -11.06 -7.70
C GLU A 281 15.37 -9.98 -8.79
N VAL A 282 14.27 -9.23 -8.86
CA VAL A 282 14.13 -8.10 -9.80
C VAL A 282 15.13 -7.00 -9.47
N ILE A 283 15.24 -6.59 -8.21
CA ILE A 283 16.18 -5.53 -7.79
C ILE A 283 17.64 -5.98 -7.98
N GLU A 284 17.96 -7.24 -7.65
CA GLU A 284 19.28 -7.82 -7.90
C GLU A 284 19.63 -7.84 -9.40
N THR A 285 18.69 -8.25 -10.25
CA THR A 285 18.88 -8.25 -11.70
C THR A 285 19.11 -6.82 -12.22
N ILE A 286 18.35 -5.84 -11.74
CA ILE A 286 18.55 -4.42 -12.08
C ILE A 286 19.97 -3.96 -11.72
N LYS A 287 20.45 -4.30 -10.51
CA LYS A 287 21.83 -3.98 -10.07
C LYS A 287 22.88 -4.64 -10.95
N GLN A 288 22.69 -5.89 -11.34
CA GLN A 288 23.63 -6.63 -12.18
C GLN A 288 23.75 -5.97 -13.56
N ILE A 289 22.61 -5.65 -14.20
CA ILE A 289 22.60 -4.95 -15.49
C ILE A 289 23.25 -3.57 -15.35
N ALA A 290 22.93 -2.81 -14.30
CA ALA A 290 23.53 -1.50 -14.06
C ALA A 290 25.07 -1.59 -13.89
N LYS A 291 25.56 -2.60 -13.16
CA LYS A 291 27.00 -2.82 -12.96
C LYS A 291 27.72 -3.15 -14.26
N GLN A 292 27.17 -4.04 -15.08
CA GLN A 292 27.77 -4.43 -16.37
C GLN A 292 27.95 -3.24 -17.31
N ARG A 293 27.06 -2.24 -17.24
CA ARG A 293 27.13 -1.03 -18.09
C ARG A 293 28.12 0.03 -17.61
N LEU A 294 28.56 -0.04 -16.36
CA LEU A 294 29.58 0.86 -15.81
C LEU A 294 31.02 0.38 -16.13
N GLU A 295 31.18 -0.81 -16.71
CA GLU A 295 32.49 -1.33 -17.10
C GLU A 295 32.99 -0.68 -18.41
N PRO A 296 34.21 -0.11 -18.43
CA PRO A 296 34.70 0.76 -19.51
C PRO A 296 35.10 0.06 -20.82
N THR A 297 34.78 -1.22 -21.00
CA THR A 297 35.38 -2.08 -22.05
C THR A 297 34.54 -2.25 -23.32
N MET A 298 33.32 -1.72 -23.41
CA MET A 298 32.47 -1.93 -24.60
C MET A 298 31.98 -0.61 -25.23
N PRO A 299 32.42 -0.26 -26.46
CA PRO A 299 31.81 0.83 -27.20
C PRO A 299 30.48 0.33 -27.79
N SER A 300 29.35 0.52 -27.10
CA SER A 300 28.06 0.11 -27.67
C SER A 300 27.39 1.26 -28.44
N ALA A 301 27.50 1.18 -29.77
CA ALA A 301 26.70 1.97 -30.71
C ALA A 301 25.20 1.61 -30.69
N ASN A 302 24.78 0.62 -29.88
CA ASN A 302 23.39 0.17 -29.73
C ASN A 302 23.06 -0.13 -28.26
N ARG A 303 22.35 0.77 -27.59
CA ARG A 303 21.91 0.63 -26.18
C ARG A 303 21.03 -0.61 -25.90
N TYR A 304 20.50 -1.24 -26.94
CA TYR A 304 19.51 -2.33 -26.87
C TYR A 304 20.11 -3.74 -26.83
N GLN A 305 21.38 -3.92 -27.20
CA GLN A 305 22.08 -5.22 -27.11
C GLN A 305 22.62 -5.53 -25.70
N ASP A 306 22.49 -4.58 -24.77
CA ASP A 306 23.07 -4.62 -23.43
C ASP A 306 22.11 -5.20 -22.36
N ILE A 307 20.93 -5.69 -22.75
CA ILE A 307 20.02 -6.38 -21.82
C ILE A 307 20.15 -7.89 -22.10
N PRO A 308 20.53 -8.72 -21.11
CA PRO A 308 20.58 -10.16 -21.31
C PRO A 308 19.18 -10.70 -21.62
N PRO A 309 19.04 -11.92 -22.16
CA PRO A 309 17.73 -12.55 -22.32
C PRO A 309 17.05 -12.71 -20.95
N LEU A 310 16.15 -11.79 -20.61
CA LEU A 310 15.42 -11.82 -19.35
C LEU A 310 14.22 -12.76 -19.49
N GLY A 311 14.21 -13.83 -18.69
CA GLY A 311 13.16 -14.85 -18.73
C GLY A 311 11.80 -14.33 -18.27
N ARG A 312 10.73 -15.08 -18.56
CA ARG A 312 9.33 -14.74 -18.25
C ARG A 312 9.11 -14.33 -16.78
N THR A 313 9.74 -15.05 -15.86
CA THR A 313 9.61 -14.80 -14.41
C THR A 313 10.04 -13.38 -14.04
N PHE A 314 11.14 -12.88 -14.62
CA PHE A 314 11.61 -11.53 -14.37
C PHE A 314 10.58 -10.48 -14.80
N TRP A 315 10.04 -10.59 -16.02
CA TRP A 315 9.08 -9.61 -16.55
C TRP A 315 7.78 -9.57 -15.74
N ASN A 316 7.27 -10.73 -15.33
CA ASN A 316 6.09 -10.81 -14.48
C ASN A 316 6.33 -10.16 -13.11
N ASN A 317 7.47 -10.46 -12.49
CA ASN A 317 7.82 -9.91 -11.18
C ASN A 317 8.11 -8.41 -11.26
N LEU A 318 8.72 -7.94 -12.34
CA LEU A 318 8.93 -6.51 -12.59
C LEU A 318 7.59 -5.78 -12.76
N GLY A 319 6.63 -6.37 -13.48
CA GLY A 319 5.26 -5.85 -13.57
C GLY A 319 4.61 -5.71 -12.19
N ARG A 320 4.61 -6.78 -11.39
CA ARG A 320 4.07 -6.78 -10.01
C ARG A 320 4.77 -5.75 -9.11
N LEU A 321 6.09 -5.60 -9.25
CA LEU A 321 6.86 -4.59 -8.53
C LEU A 321 6.36 -3.19 -8.85
N LEU A 322 6.19 -2.87 -10.14
CA LEU A 322 5.71 -1.56 -10.60
C LEU A 322 4.22 -1.31 -10.31
N GLU A 323 3.43 -2.37 -10.09
CA GLU A 323 2.03 -2.25 -9.66
C GLU A 323 1.86 -1.88 -8.18
N ARG A 324 2.94 -1.95 -7.38
CA ARG A 324 2.88 -1.69 -5.94
C ARG A 324 2.32 -0.29 -5.65
N LYS A 325 1.54 -0.20 -4.57
CA LYS A 325 0.82 1.02 -4.16
C LYS A 325 1.68 2.27 -4.11
N TRP A 326 2.97 2.12 -3.79
CA TRP A 326 3.88 3.24 -3.77
C TRP A 326 3.90 3.91 -5.15
N PHE A 327 4.20 3.19 -6.23
CA PHE A 327 4.28 3.74 -7.58
C PHE A 327 3.02 4.46 -8.08
N ARG A 328 1.86 4.21 -7.48
CA ARG A 328 0.58 4.85 -7.85
C ARG A 328 0.32 6.19 -7.13
N ARG A 329 1.19 6.61 -6.20
CA ARG A 329 1.02 7.85 -5.43
C ARG A 329 1.49 9.05 -6.23
N ILE A 330 0.61 10.02 -6.42
CA ILE A 330 0.98 11.29 -7.06
C ILE A 330 2.05 12.09 -6.30
N TRP A 331 2.04 11.96 -4.97
CA TRP A 331 2.93 12.71 -4.08
C TRP A 331 4.41 12.36 -4.25
N ILE A 332 4.70 11.19 -4.82
CA ILE A 332 6.07 10.77 -5.12
C ILE A 332 6.77 11.77 -6.04
N VAL A 333 6.04 12.49 -6.90
CA VAL A 333 6.65 13.48 -7.80
C VAL A 333 7.40 14.56 -7.02
N GLN A 334 6.81 15.10 -5.95
CA GLN A 334 7.50 16.08 -5.11
C GLN A 334 8.59 15.44 -4.26
N GLU A 335 8.36 14.22 -3.80
CA GLU A 335 9.29 13.46 -2.97
C GLU A 335 10.55 13.01 -3.75
N ILE A 336 10.44 12.80 -5.07
CA ILE A 336 11.49 12.24 -5.94
C ILE A 336 12.08 13.26 -6.90
N VAL A 337 11.29 14.08 -7.58
CA VAL A 337 11.83 15.03 -8.57
C VAL A 337 12.70 16.09 -7.90
N LEU A 338 12.42 16.43 -6.63
CA LEU A 338 13.14 17.48 -5.90
C LEU A 338 14.31 16.96 -5.06
N ALA A 339 14.40 15.64 -4.88
CA ALA A 339 15.43 15.03 -4.06
C ALA A 339 16.79 15.07 -4.77
N ARG A 340 17.85 15.31 -3.99
CA ARG A 340 19.24 15.34 -4.51
C ARG A 340 19.79 13.95 -4.79
N ASP A 341 19.43 13.00 -3.93
CA ASP A 341 19.83 11.60 -4.00
C ASP A 341 18.65 10.74 -3.53
N ILE A 342 18.37 9.67 -4.25
CA ILE A 342 17.19 8.84 -4.02
C ILE A 342 17.59 7.37 -4.08
N MET A 343 17.16 6.64 -3.07
CA MET A 343 17.38 5.21 -2.94
C MET A 343 16.04 4.49 -2.88
N VAL A 344 15.77 3.63 -3.86
CA VAL A 344 14.63 2.70 -3.80
C VAL A 344 14.98 1.62 -2.79
N LEU A 345 14.08 1.37 -1.84
CA LEU A 345 14.19 0.32 -0.84
C LEU A 345 13.04 -0.67 -0.99
N CYS A 346 13.38 -1.94 -1.14
CA CYS A 346 12.44 -3.05 -1.28
C CYS A 346 12.90 -4.21 -0.38
N GLY A 347 12.29 -4.34 0.80
CA GLY A 347 12.77 -5.26 1.84
C GLY A 347 14.23 -4.95 2.21
N LYS A 348 15.11 -5.95 2.13
CA LYS A 348 16.56 -5.80 2.33
C LYS A 348 17.30 -5.20 1.14
N GLU A 349 16.68 -5.19 -0.04
CA GLU A 349 17.33 -4.72 -1.26
C GLU A 349 17.18 -3.21 -1.43
N SER A 350 18.20 -2.60 -2.01
CA SER A 350 18.26 -1.15 -2.24
C SER A 350 18.95 -0.81 -3.55
N VAL A 351 18.40 0.11 -4.35
CA VAL A 351 18.99 0.51 -5.62
C VAL A 351 18.85 2.02 -5.83
N PRO A 352 19.90 2.73 -6.30
CA PRO A 352 19.79 4.15 -6.63
C PRO A 352 18.70 4.38 -7.67
N TRP A 353 17.88 5.41 -7.47
CA TRP A 353 16.74 5.72 -8.35
C TRP A 353 17.14 5.86 -9.83
N GLY A 354 18.25 6.54 -10.11
CA GLY A 354 18.75 6.68 -11.48
C GLY A 354 18.99 5.32 -12.15
N GLN A 355 19.65 4.39 -11.45
CA GLN A 355 19.89 3.04 -11.96
C GLN A 355 18.57 2.26 -12.13
N PHE A 356 17.64 2.38 -11.18
CA PHE A 356 16.33 1.76 -11.29
C PHE A 356 15.60 2.26 -12.54
N CYS A 357 15.49 3.58 -12.72
CA CYS A 357 14.84 4.19 -13.87
C CYS A 357 15.51 3.83 -15.19
N ASP A 358 16.84 3.91 -15.27
CA ASP A 358 17.57 3.62 -16.50
C ASP A 358 17.32 2.18 -16.95
N ILE A 359 17.48 1.20 -16.06
CA ILE A 359 17.29 -0.21 -16.40
C ILE A 359 15.82 -0.52 -16.69
N VAL A 360 14.88 0.04 -15.91
CA VAL A 360 13.44 -0.13 -16.19
C VAL A 360 13.08 0.47 -17.55
N ARG A 361 13.64 1.63 -17.91
CA ARG A 361 13.45 2.26 -19.23
C ARG A 361 14.01 1.40 -20.36
N LEU A 362 15.19 0.81 -20.15
CA LEU A 362 15.81 -0.11 -21.09
C LEU A 362 14.95 -1.37 -21.28
N CYS A 363 14.41 -1.93 -20.19
CA CYS A 363 13.46 -3.03 -20.25
C CYS A 363 12.20 -2.64 -21.06
N PHE A 364 11.67 -1.43 -20.90
CA PHE A 364 10.55 -0.93 -21.73
C PHE A 364 10.93 -0.84 -23.22
N ASP A 365 12.07 -0.25 -23.50
CA ASP A 365 12.62 -0.05 -24.84
C ASP A 365 12.81 -1.40 -25.56
N TYR A 366 13.34 -2.41 -24.85
CA TYR A 366 13.49 -3.78 -25.35
C TYR A 366 12.14 -4.48 -25.58
N ALA A 367 11.21 -4.38 -24.63
CA ALA A 367 9.88 -4.99 -24.72
C ALA A 367 9.06 -4.45 -25.90
N LYS A 368 9.20 -3.16 -26.24
CA LYS A 368 8.59 -2.55 -27.43
C LYS A 368 9.15 -3.08 -28.74
N GLN A 369 10.46 -3.33 -28.79
CA GLN A 369 11.13 -3.79 -30.00
C GLN A 369 10.90 -5.29 -30.27
N TYR A 370 10.72 -6.09 -29.21
CA TYR A 370 10.54 -7.53 -29.29
C TYR A 370 9.25 -8.01 -28.60
N PRO A 371 8.06 -7.60 -29.07
CA PRO A 371 6.79 -7.87 -28.41
C PRO A 371 6.47 -9.36 -28.25
N ASN A 372 7.09 -10.22 -29.06
CA ASN A 372 6.91 -11.68 -29.07
C ASN A 372 7.96 -12.47 -28.26
N ILE A 373 9.07 -11.85 -27.81
CA ILE A 373 10.15 -12.56 -27.09
C ILE A 373 9.85 -12.74 -25.59
N ALA A 374 8.91 -11.96 -25.02
CA ALA A 374 8.31 -12.29 -23.72
C ALA A 374 7.42 -13.55 -23.75
N GLY A 375 7.22 -14.13 -24.94
CA GLY A 375 6.51 -15.38 -25.18
C GLY A 375 4.98 -15.28 -25.11
N PHE A 376 4.40 -14.14 -24.73
CA PHE A 376 2.94 -14.01 -24.57
C PHE A 376 2.46 -12.56 -24.77
N PRO A 377 1.47 -12.30 -25.67
CA PRO A 377 0.95 -10.95 -25.95
C PRO A 377 0.42 -10.19 -24.71
N GLY A 378 -0.02 -10.88 -23.66
CA GLY A 378 -0.65 -10.26 -22.49
C GLY A 378 0.32 -9.61 -21.49
N VAL A 379 1.55 -10.11 -21.36
CA VAL A 379 2.53 -9.58 -20.38
C VAL A 379 3.13 -8.26 -20.87
N THR A 380 3.48 -8.19 -22.15
CA THR A 380 3.99 -6.97 -22.79
C THR A 380 2.95 -5.86 -22.77
N GLN A 381 1.66 -6.18 -22.96
CA GLN A 381 0.57 -5.19 -22.92
C GLN A 381 0.32 -4.63 -21.51
N ALA A 382 0.28 -5.50 -20.48
CA ALA A 382 0.14 -5.09 -19.08
C ALA A 382 1.35 -4.24 -18.64
N TYR A 383 2.55 -4.67 -19.02
CA TYR A 383 3.79 -3.95 -18.73
C TYR A 383 3.86 -2.58 -19.43
N ILE A 384 3.46 -2.47 -20.70
CA ILE A 384 3.40 -1.17 -21.41
C ILE A 384 2.33 -0.25 -20.81
N ALA A 385 1.20 -0.78 -20.34
CA ALA A 385 0.17 0.00 -19.66
C ALA A 385 0.71 0.59 -18.33
N ILE A 386 1.35 -0.25 -17.50
CA ILE A 386 2.00 0.18 -16.25
C ILE A 386 3.13 1.17 -16.54
N ALA A 387 3.90 0.96 -17.61
CA ALA A 387 4.95 1.88 -18.06
C ALA A 387 4.42 3.26 -18.44
N SER A 388 3.29 3.29 -19.16
CA SER A 388 2.65 4.53 -19.59
C SER A 388 2.09 5.27 -18.39
N GLU A 389 1.42 4.57 -17.47
CA GLU A 389 0.96 5.16 -16.21
C GLU A 389 2.14 5.68 -15.37
N PHE A 390 3.21 4.89 -15.23
CA PHE A 390 4.42 5.24 -14.49
C PHE A 390 5.17 6.43 -15.14
N ALA A 391 5.25 6.51 -16.47
CA ALA A 391 5.84 7.66 -17.16
C ALA A 391 4.96 8.92 -17.02
N ASP A 392 3.64 8.78 -17.08
CA ASP A 392 2.68 9.87 -16.85
C ASP A 392 2.72 10.36 -15.40
N LEU A 393 3.02 9.48 -14.44
CA LEU A 393 3.24 9.80 -13.03
C LEU A 393 4.44 10.76 -12.83
N PHE A 394 5.48 10.76 -13.68
CA PHE A 394 6.59 11.73 -13.61
C PHE A 394 6.34 13.02 -14.39
N SER A 395 5.15 13.19 -14.96
CA SER A 395 4.75 14.47 -15.51
C SER A 395 4.58 15.47 -14.35
N PRO A 396 5.16 16.69 -14.42
CA PRO A 396 5.30 17.58 -13.27
C PRO A 396 3.94 17.95 -12.65
N ALA A 397 3.76 17.71 -11.35
CA ALA A 397 2.57 18.17 -10.63
C ALA A 397 2.45 19.71 -10.78
N VAL A 398 1.24 20.18 -11.11
CA VAL A 398 0.98 21.59 -11.36
C VAL A 398 0.13 22.16 -10.24
N ALA A 399 0.39 23.41 -9.88
CA ALA A 399 -0.50 24.16 -9.01
C ALA A 399 -1.81 24.43 -9.73
N CYS A 400 -2.93 24.32 -9.02
CA CYS A 400 -4.25 24.67 -9.53
C CYS A 400 -4.97 25.65 -8.61
N CYS A 401 -5.93 26.37 -9.20
CA CYS A 401 -6.95 27.09 -8.47
C CYS A 401 -8.32 26.57 -8.95
N THR A 402 -9.15 26.18 -7.99
CA THR A 402 -10.51 25.71 -8.27
C THR A 402 -11.45 26.89 -8.52
N VAL A 403 -12.59 26.63 -9.17
CA VAL A 403 -13.67 27.63 -9.33
C VAL A 403 -14.23 28.13 -7.99
N MET A 404 -14.03 27.38 -6.91
CA MET A 404 -14.40 27.77 -5.54
C MET A 404 -13.32 28.57 -4.82
N GLY A 405 -12.26 29.01 -5.51
CA GLY A 405 -11.17 29.79 -4.92
C GLY A 405 -10.18 28.99 -4.07
N LYS A 406 -10.36 27.67 -3.94
CA LYS A 406 -9.40 26.79 -3.26
C LYS A 406 -8.15 26.57 -4.11
N VAL A 407 -7.00 26.49 -3.47
CA VAL A 407 -5.71 26.20 -4.10
C VAL A 407 -5.30 24.76 -3.87
N GLY A 408 -4.50 24.22 -4.77
CA GLY A 408 -4.06 22.84 -4.65
C GLY A 408 -2.98 22.42 -5.62
N ILE A 409 -2.64 21.13 -5.56
CA ILE A 409 -1.64 20.48 -6.41
C ILE A 409 -2.32 19.29 -7.09
N VAL A 410 -2.18 19.20 -8.41
CA VAL A 410 -2.86 18.21 -9.26
C VAL A 410 -1.90 17.54 -10.23
N PRO A 411 -2.25 16.37 -10.81
CA PRO A 411 -1.44 15.72 -11.84
C PRO A 411 -1.19 16.66 -13.02
N ALA A 412 -0.01 16.61 -13.64
CA ALA A 412 0.33 17.45 -14.80
C ALA A 412 -0.67 17.36 -15.95
N LYS A 413 -1.21 16.15 -16.16
CA LYS A 413 -2.20 15.86 -17.20
C LYS A 413 -3.59 16.44 -16.90
N THR A 414 -3.77 17.09 -15.74
CA THR A 414 -5.00 17.79 -15.37
C THR A 414 -5.21 18.96 -16.32
N ARG A 415 -6.46 19.13 -16.78
CA ARG A 415 -6.87 20.18 -17.69
C ARG A 415 -7.93 21.06 -17.02
N VAL A 416 -8.01 22.31 -17.47
CA VAL A 416 -9.12 23.17 -17.09
C VAL A 416 -10.43 22.50 -17.51
N GLY A 417 -11.36 22.33 -16.56
CA GLY A 417 -12.62 21.61 -16.76
C GLY A 417 -12.67 20.22 -16.11
N ASP A 418 -11.52 19.63 -15.73
CA ASP A 418 -11.52 18.42 -14.92
C ASP A 418 -12.12 18.70 -13.52
N ARG A 419 -12.81 17.71 -12.95
CA ARG A 419 -13.53 17.84 -11.69
C ARG A 419 -12.73 17.26 -10.53
N ILE A 420 -12.88 17.86 -9.36
CA ILE A 420 -12.35 17.31 -8.10
C ILE A 420 -13.47 16.53 -7.42
N ALA A 421 -13.19 15.27 -7.06
CA ALA A 421 -14.12 14.43 -6.34
C ALA A 421 -13.48 13.80 -5.10
N VAL A 422 -14.22 13.75 -4.00
CA VAL A 422 -13.84 12.96 -2.83
C VAL A 422 -14.78 11.76 -2.78
N PHE A 423 -14.24 10.56 -3.01
CA PHE A 423 -15.03 9.34 -2.92
C PHE A 423 -15.51 9.10 -1.49
N ARG A 424 -16.69 8.50 -1.34
CA ARG A 424 -17.22 8.11 -0.04
C ARG A 424 -16.22 7.14 0.64
N SER A 425 -15.84 7.45 1.87
CA SER A 425 -14.77 6.76 2.63
C SER A 425 -13.34 6.97 2.10
N GLY A 426 -13.16 7.75 1.04
CA GLY A 426 -11.86 8.22 0.57
C GLY A 426 -11.25 9.25 1.52
N ARG A 427 -9.92 9.21 1.67
CA ARG A 427 -9.16 10.13 2.55
C ARG A 427 -8.49 11.28 1.81
N VAL A 428 -8.54 11.23 0.48
CA VAL A 428 -7.89 12.18 -0.41
C VAL A 428 -8.83 12.50 -1.58
N PRO A 429 -8.79 13.73 -2.13
CA PRO A 429 -9.51 14.09 -3.34
C PRO A 429 -8.82 13.53 -4.59
N PHE A 430 -9.60 13.31 -5.64
CA PHE A 430 -9.18 12.81 -6.94
C PHE A 430 -9.59 13.79 -8.05
N ILE A 431 -8.77 13.88 -9.09
CA ILE A 431 -9.13 14.54 -10.34
C ILE A 431 -9.83 13.53 -11.25
N LEU A 432 -11.00 13.92 -11.73
CA LEU A 432 -11.85 13.16 -12.64
C LEU A 432 -12.03 13.93 -13.94
N ARG A 433 -11.95 13.21 -15.06
CA ARG A 433 -12.25 13.75 -16.39
C ARG A 433 -13.50 13.11 -16.95
N GLU A 434 -14.49 13.92 -17.26
CA GLU A 434 -15.71 13.46 -17.93
C GLU A 434 -15.38 13.04 -19.38
N LYS A 435 -15.84 11.86 -19.81
CA LYS A 435 -15.65 11.39 -21.19
C LYS A 435 -16.60 12.15 -22.12
N GLU A 436 -16.06 12.74 -23.18
CA GLU A 436 -16.84 13.52 -24.16
C GLU A 436 -17.99 12.73 -24.81
N THR A 437 -17.84 11.42 -24.93
CA THR A 437 -18.80 10.53 -25.61
C THR A 437 -19.86 9.91 -24.68
N LEU A 438 -19.69 9.99 -23.36
CA LEU A 438 -20.56 9.33 -22.39
C LEU A 438 -20.78 10.25 -21.17
N ARG A 439 -22.00 10.79 -21.06
CA ARG A 439 -22.40 11.61 -19.91
C ARG A 439 -22.31 10.79 -18.61
N ASP A 440 -21.89 11.44 -17.53
CA ASP A 440 -21.72 10.84 -16.19
C ASP A 440 -20.70 9.70 -16.09
N HIS A 441 -19.84 9.53 -17.10
CA HIS A 441 -18.73 8.60 -17.11
C HIS A 441 -17.40 9.36 -16.97
N TYR A 442 -16.59 8.95 -16.01
CA TYR A 442 -15.38 9.65 -15.62
C TYR A 442 -14.17 8.74 -15.67
N GLU A 443 -13.08 9.25 -16.24
CA GLU A 443 -11.75 8.69 -16.13
C GLU A 443 -11.07 9.27 -14.89
N VAL A 444 -10.46 8.41 -14.07
CA VAL A 444 -9.67 8.87 -12.92
C VAL A 444 -8.31 9.34 -13.42
N ILE A 445 -8.07 10.65 -13.34
CA ILE A 445 -6.79 11.25 -13.74
C ILE A 445 -5.74 11.00 -12.66
N GLY A 446 -6.11 11.08 -11.37
CA GLY A 446 -5.24 10.73 -10.26
C GLY A 446 -5.64 11.38 -8.94
N GLU A 447 -4.93 11.05 -7.87
CA GLU A 447 -5.05 11.73 -6.56
C GLU A 447 -4.63 13.20 -6.68
N CYS A 448 -5.12 14.06 -5.78
CA CYS A 448 -4.69 15.46 -5.70
C CYS A 448 -4.69 15.99 -4.27
N TYR A 449 -4.18 17.20 -4.12
CA TYR A 449 -4.31 18.00 -2.90
C TYR A 449 -5.16 19.20 -3.18
N ILE A 450 -6.18 19.42 -2.38
CA ILE A 450 -6.96 20.64 -2.40
C ILE A 450 -7.14 21.10 -0.96
N ASP A 451 -6.77 22.34 -0.70
CA ASP A 451 -6.83 22.92 0.64
C ASP A 451 -8.27 22.87 1.20
N GLY A 452 -8.41 22.39 2.44
CA GLY A 452 -9.69 22.16 3.09
C GLY A 452 -10.58 21.06 2.46
N MET A 453 -10.02 20.13 1.68
CA MET A 453 -10.75 18.96 1.14
C MET A 453 -10.08 17.61 1.45
N MET A 454 -8.98 17.63 2.20
CA MET A 454 -8.27 16.43 2.63
C MET A 454 -8.99 15.77 3.82
N HIS A 455 -8.75 14.47 4.05
CA HIS A 455 -9.22 13.75 5.26
C HIS A 455 -10.73 13.81 5.53
N GLY A 456 -11.54 14.02 4.49
CA GLY A 456 -12.99 14.09 4.61
C GLY A 456 -13.52 15.36 5.26
N GLU A 457 -12.70 16.41 5.38
CA GLU A 457 -13.13 17.74 5.86
C GLU A 457 -14.32 18.27 5.05
N TYR A 458 -14.28 18.08 3.73
CA TYR A 458 -15.35 18.46 2.82
C TYR A 458 -16.60 17.57 2.95
N ILE A 459 -16.45 16.32 3.42
CA ILE A 459 -17.57 15.40 3.64
C ILE A 459 -18.41 15.84 4.85
N LYS A 460 -17.80 16.53 5.82
CA LYS A 460 -18.47 17.01 7.04
C LYS A 460 -19.28 18.29 6.82
N GLN A 461 -19.02 19.01 5.72
CA GLN A 461 -19.69 20.27 5.38
C GLN A 461 -20.61 20.04 4.18
N SER A 462 -21.83 19.56 4.42
CA SER A 462 -22.96 19.63 3.47
C SER A 462 -22.70 19.08 2.06
N ALA A 463 -21.99 17.95 1.94
CA ALA A 463 -21.71 17.34 0.64
C ALA A 463 -22.98 16.71 0.04
N GLN A 464 -23.37 17.15 -1.16
CA GLN A 464 -24.30 16.42 -2.02
C GLN A 464 -23.53 15.27 -2.67
N TYR A 465 -24.03 14.04 -2.50
CA TYR A 465 -23.46 12.88 -3.16
C TYR A 465 -24.05 12.74 -4.56
N GLN A 466 -23.17 12.51 -5.53
CA GLN A 466 -23.55 12.16 -6.89
C GLN A 466 -22.96 10.79 -7.21
N ASP A 467 -23.80 9.89 -7.69
CA ASP A 467 -23.33 8.63 -8.27
C ASP A 467 -22.67 8.91 -9.61
N ILE A 468 -21.46 8.36 -9.78
CA ILE A 468 -20.69 8.49 -11.01
C ILE A 468 -20.23 7.12 -11.48
N LYS A 469 -20.03 6.98 -12.79
CA LYS A 469 -19.46 5.76 -13.37
C LYS A 469 -17.99 5.98 -13.68
N LEU A 470 -17.12 5.17 -13.11
CA LEU A 470 -15.70 5.17 -13.45
C LEU A 470 -15.47 4.22 -14.63
N VAL A 471 -14.66 4.65 -15.61
CA VAL A 471 -14.35 3.89 -16.82
C VAL A 471 -12.90 3.45 -16.83
#